data_AF-A0A7W2FFK3-F1
#
_entry.id   AF-A0A7W2FFK3-F1
#
_cell.length_a   1.000
_cell.length_b   1.000
_cell.length_c   1.000
_cell.angle_alpha   90.00
_cell.angle_beta   90.00
_cell.angle_gamma   90.00
#
_symmetry.space_group_name_H-M   'P 1'
#
loop_
_entity.id
_entity.type
_entity.pdbx_description
1 polymer ?
#
loop_
_entity_poly.entity_id
_entity_poly.type
_entity_poly.pdbx_seq_one_letter_code
_entity_poly.pdbx_strand_id
1 'polypeptide(L)' 'TFTLDTATAAPVVALSSDSGASGSDGITNVGTLAISGTEAGAAISYSTDGGTTWTNSFNAVEGDNSVIVRATD' A
#
# COMPACT_ATOMS: atom_id res chain seq x y z
N THR A 1 -26.22 2.77 -21.20
CA THR A 1 -25.04 3.27 -21.93
C THR A 1 -23.81 2.63 -21.32
N PHE A 2 -22.76 2.40 -22.11
CA PHE A 2 -21.48 1.89 -21.62
C PHE A 2 -20.54 3.08 -21.41
N THR A 3 -19.99 3.20 -20.21
CA THR A 3 -18.92 4.15 -19.90
C THR A 3 -17.66 3.33 -19.66
N LEU A 4 -16.66 3.50 -20.52
CA LEU A 4 -15.34 2.93 -20.31
C LEU A 4 -14.61 3.81 -19.29
N ASP A 5 -14.28 3.25 -18.13
CA ASP A 5 -13.39 3.90 -17.19
C ASP A 5 -11.94 3.60 -17.57
N THR A 6 -11.12 4.64 -17.62
CA THR A 6 -9.68 4.55 -17.87
C THR A 6 -8.88 5.33 -16.83
N ALA A 7 -9.56 5.92 -15.84
CA ALA A 7 -8.91 6.55 -14.72
C ALA A 7 -8.62 5.48 -13.67
N THR A 8 -7.50 5.62 -12.97
CA THR A 8 -7.28 4.90 -11.72
C THR A 8 -6.68 5.87 -10.72
N ALA A 9 -7.31 5.98 -9.56
CA ALA A 9 -6.78 6.79 -8.48
C ALA A 9 -5.54 6.10 -7.87
N ALA A 10 -4.43 6.84 -7.77
CA ALA A 10 -3.23 6.33 -7.12
C ALA A 10 -3.49 6.12 -5.61
N PRO A 11 -3.20 4.93 -5.05
CA PRO A 11 -3.37 4.69 -3.62
C PRO A 11 -2.48 5.61 -2.78
N VAL A 12 -3.02 6.07 -1.66
CA VAL A 12 -2.25 6.69 -0.58
C VAL A 12 -1.86 5.60 0.41
N VAL A 13 -0.57 5.54 0.75
CA VAL A 13 0.01 4.55 1.66
C VAL A 13 0.56 5.25 2.87
N ALA A 14 0.20 4.77 4.06
CA ALA A 14 0.75 5.23 5.33
C ALA A 14 0.93 4.06 6.30
N LEU A 15 1.68 4.28 7.38
CA LEU A 15 1.63 3.38 8.54
C LEU A 15 0.25 3.49 9.20
N SER A 16 -0.36 2.36 9.53
CA SER A 16 -1.62 2.37 10.31
C SER A 16 -1.42 2.95 11.72
N SER A 17 -0.24 2.71 12.29
CA SER A 17 0.24 3.31 13.52
C SER A 17 1.76 3.37 13.49
N ASP A 18 2.33 4.51 13.86
CA ASP A 18 3.75 4.66 14.11
C ASP A 18 4.04 4.20 15.55
N SER A 19 4.33 2.90 15.71
CA SER A 19 4.36 2.22 17.00
C SER A 19 5.76 2.01 17.58
N GLY A 20 6.77 2.66 16.99
CA GLY A 20 8.13 2.68 17.50
C GLY A 20 8.29 3.52 18.76
N ALA A 21 9.53 3.87 19.06
CA ALA A 21 9.86 4.69 20.21
C ALA A 21 9.33 6.13 20.08
N SER A 22 9.18 6.62 18.85
CA SER A 22 8.61 7.91 18.52
C SER A 22 7.39 7.71 17.64
N GLY A 23 6.34 8.52 17.84
CA GLY A 23 5.11 8.45 17.06
C GLY A 23 5.10 9.35 15.83
N SER A 24 6.28 9.80 15.38
CA SER A 24 6.39 10.75 14.27
C SER A 24 7.69 10.61 13.47
N ASP A 25 8.46 9.54 13.67
CA ASP A 25 9.68 9.28 12.90
C ASP A 25 9.48 8.23 11.79
N GLY A 26 8.29 7.61 11.74
CA GLY A 26 7.93 6.62 10.73
C GLY A 26 8.54 5.24 10.99
N ILE A 27 9.04 4.97 12.19
CA ILE A 27 9.59 3.68 12.58
C ILE A 27 8.53 2.91 13.40
N THR A 28 8.02 1.80 12.86
CA THR A 28 6.97 1.01 13.53
C THR A 28 7.43 -0.37 13.96
N ASN A 29 6.88 -0.84 15.08
CA ASN A 29 6.96 -2.25 15.50
C ASN A 29 5.83 -3.11 14.91
N VAL A 30 4.85 -2.46 14.24
CA VAL A 30 3.69 -3.09 13.62
C VAL A 30 3.61 -2.62 12.16
N GLY A 31 4.11 -3.43 11.24
CA GLY A 31 4.23 -3.10 9.82
C GLY A 31 2.93 -3.13 9.02
N THR A 32 1.78 -2.96 9.67
CA THR A 32 0.49 -2.87 8.99
C THR A 32 0.35 -1.51 8.30
N LEU A 33 0.14 -1.54 6.98
CA LEU A 33 -0.09 -0.35 6.17
C LEU A 33 -1.58 0.00 6.13
N ALA A 34 -1.88 1.29 6.19
CA ALA A 34 -3.19 1.85 5.89
C ALA A 34 -3.20 2.33 4.43
N ILE A 35 -4.13 1.78 3.64
CA ILE A 35 -4.32 2.14 2.22
C ILE A 35 -5.62 2.91 2.08
N SER A 36 -5.57 4.05 1.37
CA SER A 36 -6.74 4.89 1.10
C SER A 36 -6.63 5.53 -0.29
N GLY A 37 -7.65 6.32 -0.68
CA GLY A 37 -7.66 6.99 -1.99
C GLY A 37 -7.92 6.06 -3.18
N THR A 38 -8.51 4.89 -2.94
CA THR A 38 -8.78 3.87 -3.95
C THR A 38 -10.24 3.93 -4.40
N GLU A 39 -10.51 3.61 -5.66
CA GLU A 39 -11.87 3.53 -6.19
C GLU A 39 -12.60 2.27 -5.71
N ALA A 40 -13.93 2.34 -5.66
CA ALA A 40 -14.76 1.21 -5.25
C ALA A 40 -14.74 0.13 -6.34
N GLY A 41 -14.25 -1.06 -5.99
CA GLY A 41 -14.08 -2.17 -6.94
C GLY A 41 -12.62 -2.42 -7.31
N ALA A 42 -11.73 -1.45 -7.11
CA ALA A 42 -10.33 -1.59 -7.43
C ALA A 42 -9.63 -2.65 -6.57
N ALA A 43 -8.85 -3.51 -7.21
CA ALA A 43 -7.97 -4.47 -6.57
C ALA A 43 -6.66 -3.80 -6.14
N ILE A 44 -6.28 -3.99 -4.88
CA ILE A 44 -5.01 -3.51 -4.33
C ILE A 44 -3.96 -4.61 -4.40
N SER A 45 -2.76 -4.25 -4.84
CA SER A 45 -1.62 -5.16 -4.85
C SER A 45 -0.36 -4.48 -4.35
N TYR A 46 0.53 -5.30 -3.81
CA TYR A 46 1.79 -4.92 -3.19
C TYR A 46 2.96 -5.58 -3.91
N SER A 47 4.06 -4.84 -4.03
CA SER A 47 5.32 -5.34 -4.57
C SER A 47 6.48 -4.93 -3.68
N THR A 48 7.42 -5.84 -3.45
CA THR A 48 8.66 -5.59 -2.69
C THR A 48 9.92 -5.73 -3.56
N ASP A 49 9.75 -5.92 -4.87
CA ASP A 49 10.83 -6.16 -5.84
C ASP A 49 10.83 -5.10 -6.96
N GLY A 50 10.41 -3.88 -6.62
CA GLY A 50 10.40 -2.75 -7.53
C GLY A 50 9.30 -2.79 -8.60
N GLY A 51 8.21 -3.53 -8.36
CA GLY A 51 7.07 -3.63 -9.26
C GLY A 51 7.15 -4.80 -10.24
N THR A 52 8.07 -5.74 -10.03
CA THR A 52 8.25 -6.91 -10.90
C THR A 52 7.19 -7.97 -10.60
N THR A 53 6.99 -8.29 -9.32
CA THR A 53 5.93 -9.19 -8.85
C THR A 53 4.95 -8.45 -7.96
N TRP A 54 3.70 -8.90 -8.00
CA TRP A 54 2.59 -8.29 -7.28
C TRP A 54 1.81 -9.36 -6.53
N THR A 55 1.47 -9.06 -5.28
CA THR A 55 0.74 -9.95 -4.38
C THR A 55 -0.40 -9.19 -3.71
N ASN A 56 -1.40 -9.91 -3.20
CA ASN A 56 -2.57 -9.30 -2.55
C ASN A 56 -2.33 -8.98 -1.07
N SER A 57 -1.14 -9.28 -0.55
CA SER A 57 -0.78 -9.08 0.86
C SER A 57 0.66 -8.64 0.99
N PHE A 58 0.93 -7.72 1.90
CA PHE A 58 2.28 -7.37 2.32
C PHE A 58 2.51 -7.86 3.75
N ASN A 59 3.65 -8.52 3.97
CA ASN A 59 4.12 -8.90 5.30
C ASN A 59 5.43 -8.17 5.56
N ALA A 60 5.39 -7.20 6.47
CA ALA A 60 6.60 -6.50 6.87
C ALA A 60 7.55 -7.46 7.59
N VAL A 61 8.85 -7.26 7.37
CA VAL A 61 9.93 -7.96 8.07
C VAL A 61 10.71 -6.97 8.95
N GLU A 62 11.54 -7.50 9.85
CA GLU A 62 12.45 -6.64 10.62
C GLU A 62 13.44 -5.94 9.68
N GLY A 63 13.72 -4.66 9.97
CA GLY A 63 14.61 -3.81 9.19
C GLY A 63 13.89 -3.01 8.11
N ASP A 64 14.65 -2.61 7.09
CA ASP A 64 14.15 -1.75 6.01
C ASP A 64 13.19 -2.53 5.10
N ASN A 65 12.00 -1.97 4.90
CA ASN A 65 11.00 -2.50 4.00
C ASN A 65 10.77 -1.52 2.85
N SER A 66 11.00 -1.97 1.61
CA SER A 66 10.63 -1.23 0.42
C SER A 66 9.39 -1.86 -0.20
N VAL A 67 8.32 -1.07 -0.32
CA VAL A 67 7.03 -1.53 -0.82
C VAL A 67 6.43 -0.53 -1.79
N ILE A 68 5.91 -1.04 -2.89
CA ILE A 68 5.10 -0.30 -3.86
C ILE A 68 3.67 -0.83 -3.76
N VAL A 69 2.71 0.08 -3.76
CA VAL A 69 1.28 -0.26 -3.77
C VAL A 69 0.65 0.28 -5.04
N ARG A 70 -0.22 -0.51 -5.67
CA ARG A 70 -1.03 -0.07 -6.82
C ARG A 70 -2.48 -0.48 -6.65
N ALA A 71 -3.36 0.26 -7.31
CA ALA A 71 -4.75 -0.10 -7.56
C ALA A 71 -4.93 -0.51 -9.03
N THR A 72 -5.88 -1.39 -9.30
CA THR A 72 -6.29 -1.78 -10.65
C THR A 72 -7.80 -2.02 -10.63
N ASP A 73 -8.55 -1.32 -11.46
CA ASP A 73 -10.00 -1.53 -11.67
C ASP A 73 -10.27 -2.71 -12.62
#